data_AF-C8NBR8-F1
#
_entry.id   AF-C8NBR8-F1
#
_cell.length_a   1.000
_cell.length_b   1.000
_cell.length_c   1.000
_cell.angle_alpha   90.00
_cell.angle_beta   90.00
_cell.angle_gamma   90.00
#
_symmetry.space_group_name_H-M   'P 1'
#
loop_
_entity.id
_entity.type
_entity.pdbx_description
1 polymer ?
#
loop_
_entity_poly.entity_id
_entity_poly.type
_entity_poly.pdbx_seq_one_letter_code
_entity_poly.pdbx_strand_id
1 'polypeptide(L)'
;MAGKPLPSRERSEQVARSFLQTAAPDLLACLEISWIAPHDEPIRIARDDHSETVILTGMKVKMRNLADGRWLWVIVGSDERPMIFERDIVWITFPGHRKTEQWLHDSWLEKRR
;
A
#
# COMPACT_ATOMS: atom_id res chain seq x y z
N MET A 1 17.00 4.03 -4.96
CA MET A 1 17.52 4.85 -6.08
C MET A 1 16.37 5.69 -6.60
N ALA A 2 16.41 7.01 -6.40
CA ALA A 2 15.45 7.92 -7.02
C ALA A 2 15.86 8.14 -8.49
N GLY A 3 14.91 8.03 -9.44
CA GLY A 3 15.14 8.43 -10.84
C GLY A 3 14.87 7.41 -11.95
N LYS A 4 14.46 6.17 -11.65
CA LYS A 4 13.94 5.24 -12.68
C LYS A 4 12.45 5.54 -12.94
N PRO A 5 11.95 5.42 -14.18
CA PRO A 5 10.54 5.57 -14.46
C PRO A 5 9.74 4.52 -13.69
N LEU A 6 8.53 4.89 -13.26
CA LEU A 6 7.61 3.93 -12.65
C LEU A 6 7.22 2.85 -13.66
N PRO A 7 7.00 1.60 -13.21
CA PRO A 7 6.51 0.55 -14.08
C PRO A 7 5.13 0.88 -14.67
N SER A 8 4.78 0.26 -15.79
CA SER A 8 3.44 0.39 -16.37
C SER A 8 2.37 -0.17 -15.43
N ARG A 9 1.10 0.11 -15.72
CA ARG A 9 -0.02 -0.45 -14.94
C ARG A 9 -0.02 -1.97 -14.98
N GLU A 10 0.15 -2.55 -16.16
CA GLU A 10 0.19 -3.99 -16.40
C GLU A 10 1.37 -4.63 -15.68
N ARG A 11 2.54 -3.98 -15.74
CA ARG A 11 3.73 -4.48 -15.05
C ARG A 11 3.58 -4.42 -13.53
N SER A 12 3.00 -3.34 -13.01
CA SER A 12 2.71 -3.18 -11.58
C SER A 12 1.73 -4.24 -11.09
N GLU A 13 0.69 -4.55 -11.86
CA GLU A 13 -0.23 -5.63 -11.56
C GLU A 13 0.48 -6.99 -11.50
N GLN A 14 1.32 -7.31 -12.48
CA GLN A 14 2.07 -8.57 -12.50
C GLN A 14 2.97 -8.71 -11.26
N VAL A 15 3.72 -7.67 -10.93
CA VAL A 15 4.60 -7.65 -9.74
C VAL A 15 3.77 -7.85 -8.47
N ALA A 16 2.65 -7.12 -8.33
CA ALA A 16 1.76 -7.25 -7.18
C ALA A 16 1.18 -8.66 -7.05
N ARG A 17 0.71 -9.27 -8.14
CA ARG A 17 0.19 -10.66 -8.14
C ARG A 17 1.26 -11.67 -7.77
N SER A 18 2.47 -11.57 -8.34
CA SER A 18 3.60 -12.46 -8.01
C SER A 18 4.00 -12.34 -6.54
N PHE A 19 3.99 -11.13 -5.98
CA PHE A 19 4.22 -10.93 -4.56
C PHE A 19 3.13 -11.59 -3.69
N LEU A 20 1.86 -11.38 -4.05
CA LEU A 20 0.72 -11.97 -3.33
C LEU A 20 0.73 -13.50 -3.37
N GLN A 21 1.20 -14.14 -4.44
CA GLN A 21 1.37 -15.59 -4.49
C GLN A 21 2.26 -16.13 -3.36
N THR A 22 3.23 -15.33 -2.93
CA THR A 22 4.16 -15.72 -1.85
C THR A 22 3.67 -15.23 -0.49
N ALA A 23 3.23 -13.98 -0.39
CA ALA A 23 2.96 -13.31 0.88
C ALA A 23 1.52 -13.48 1.39
N ALA A 24 0.55 -13.62 0.49
CA ALA A 24 -0.89 -13.70 0.81
C ALA A 24 -1.67 -14.46 -0.27
N PRO A 25 -1.35 -15.76 -0.50
CA PRO A 25 -1.96 -16.54 -1.58
C PRO A 25 -3.48 -16.71 -1.40
N ASP A 26 -3.97 -16.63 -0.15
CA ASP A 26 -5.38 -16.65 0.22
C ASP A 26 -6.19 -15.54 -0.48
N LEU A 27 -5.58 -14.39 -0.75
CA LEU A 27 -6.27 -13.25 -1.35
C LEU A 27 -6.46 -13.38 -2.87
N LEU A 28 -5.68 -14.24 -3.54
CA LEU A 28 -5.68 -14.30 -5.01
C LEU A 28 -6.98 -14.86 -5.60
N ALA A 29 -7.65 -15.75 -4.88
CA ALA A 29 -8.86 -16.42 -5.37
C ALA A 29 -10.06 -15.46 -5.50
N CYS A 30 -10.09 -14.39 -4.70
CA CYS A 30 -11.23 -13.48 -4.60
C CYS A 30 -10.81 -12.01 -4.80
N LEU A 31 -9.81 -11.77 -5.64
CA LEU A 31 -9.21 -10.46 -5.87
C LEU A 31 -9.87 -9.72 -7.04
N GLU A 32 -10.31 -8.48 -6.82
CA GLU A 32 -10.66 -7.53 -7.89
C GLU A 32 -9.74 -6.31 -7.85
N ILE A 33 -9.18 -5.92 -9.00
CA ILE A 33 -8.39 -4.69 -9.13
C ILE A 33 -9.33 -3.52 -9.35
N SER A 34 -9.21 -2.51 -8.49
CA SER A 34 -10.05 -1.30 -8.53
C SER A 34 -9.30 -0.11 -9.12
N TRP A 35 -8.01 0.04 -8.84
CA TRP A 35 -7.26 1.21 -9.27
C TRP A 35 -5.75 0.92 -9.31
N ILE A 36 -5.07 1.36 -10.38
CA ILE A 36 -3.61 1.40 -10.48
C ILE A 36 -3.14 2.81 -10.87
N ALA A 37 -2.34 3.47 -10.02
CA ALA A 37 -1.79 4.81 -10.33
C ALA A 37 -0.52 5.12 -9.51
N PRO A 38 0.28 6.10 -9.96
CA PRO A 38 1.35 6.67 -9.13
C PRO A 38 0.79 7.19 -7.80
N HIS A 39 1.52 6.95 -6.73
CA HIS A 39 1.19 7.38 -5.37
C HIS A 39 2.47 7.74 -4.62
N ASP A 40 2.43 8.86 -3.92
CA ASP A 40 3.49 9.30 -3.03
C ASP A 40 3.13 8.90 -1.61
N GLU A 41 3.99 8.08 -1.00
CA GLU A 41 3.84 7.66 0.38
C GLU A 41 4.90 8.33 1.26
N PRO A 42 4.54 9.23 2.20
CA PRO A 42 5.48 9.75 3.17
C PRO A 42 5.80 8.67 4.21
N ILE A 43 7.07 8.35 4.40
CA ILE A 43 7.54 7.46 5.47
C ILE A 43 8.47 8.23 6.38
N ARG A 44 8.25 8.12 7.69
CA ARG A 44 9.18 8.63 8.69
C ARG A 44 10.26 7.59 8.95
N ILE A 45 11.51 7.96 8.70
CA ILE A 45 12.69 7.15 8.97
C ILE A 45 13.37 7.76 10.20
N ALA A 46 13.56 6.95 11.25
CA ALA A 46 14.40 7.32 12.37
C ALA A 46 15.84 6.89 12.08
N ARG A 47 16.78 7.84 12.11
CA ARG A 47 18.22 7.59 12.04
C ARG A 47 18.86 8.22 13.26
N ASP A 48 19.45 7.38 14.12
CA ASP A 48 20.17 7.79 15.33
C ASP A 48 19.44 8.91 16.09
N ASP A 49 19.93 10.15 15.99
CA ASP A 49 19.45 11.33 16.72
C ASP A 49 18.42 12.19 15.95
N HIS A 50 18.00 11.81 14.74
CA HIS A 50 16.99 12.56 13.98
C HIS A 50 15.96 11.68 13.27
N SER A 51 14.74 12.22 13.16
CA SER A 51 13.70 11.65 12.30
C SER A 51 13.60 12.46 11.02
N GLU A 52 13.72 11.82 9.86
CA GLU A 52 13.47 12.42 8.55
C GLU A 52 12.17 11.86 7.94
N THR A 53 11.42 12.69 7.23
CA THR A 53 10.29 12.23 6.41
C THR A 53 10.77 12.13 4.97
N VAL A 54 10.71 10.92 4.40
CA VAL A 54 11.07 10.66 3.01
C VAL A 54 9.81 10.32 2.23
N ILE A 55 9.68 10.87 1.02
CA ILE A 55 8.58 10.52 0.11
C ILE A 55 9.01 9.33 -0.76
N LEU A 56 8.22 8.26 -0.71
CA LEU A 56 8.35 7.09 -1.57
C LEU A 56 7.30 7.13 -2.66
N THR A 57 7.74 7.40 -3.89
CA THR A 57 6.89 7.36 -5.07
C THR A 57 6.86 5.95 -5.66
N GLY A 58 5.66 5.40 -5.85
CA GLY A 58 5.47 4.08 -6.46
C GLY A 58 4.12 3.94 -7.16
N MET A 59 3.91 2.82 -7.84
CA MET A 59 2.61 2.47 -8.42
C MET A 59 1.75 1.75 -7.39
N LYS A 60 0.70 2.40 -6.91
CA LYS A 60 -0.28 1.81 -6.01
C LYS A 60 -1.25 0.96 -6.82
N VAL A 61 -1.20 -0.34 -6.62
CA VAL A 61 -2.21 -1.30 -7.06
C VAL A 61 -3.19 -1.44 -5.91
N LYS A 62 -4.42 -0.96 -6.07
CA LYS A 62 -5.50 -1.02 -5.07
C LYS A 62 -6.52 -2.06 -5.50
N MET A 63 -6.86 -2.92 -4.56
CA MET A 63 -7.68 -4.09 -4.82
C MET A 63 -8.70 -4.30 -3.71
N ARG A 64 -9.79 -4.98 -4.06
CA ARG A 64 -10.84 -5.39 -3.14
C ARG A 64 -10.84 -6.91 -3.02
N ASN A 65 -10.84 -7.40 -1.79
CA ASN A 65 -11.14 -8.78 -1.49
C ASN A 65 -12.65 -8.98 -1.58
N LEU A 66 -13.10 -9.79 -2.53
CA LEU A 66 -14.51 -10.09 -2.76
C LEU A 66 -15.09 -11.05 -1.72
N ALA A 67 -14.25 -11.79 -0.99
CA ALA A 67 -14.71 -12.72 0.04
C ALA A 67 -15.30 -12.00 1.26
N ASP A 68 -14.71 -10.86 1.65
CA ASP A 68 -15.10 -10.10 2.85
C ASP A 68 -15.34 -8.61 2.60
N GLY A 69 -15.16 -8.15 1.36
CA GLY A 69 -15.33 -6.76 0.93
C GLY A 69 -14.21 -5.81 1.36
N ARG A 70 -13.15 -6.29 2.02
CA ARG A 70 -12.06 -5.47 2.54
C ARG A 70 -11.12 -4.99 1.44
N TRP A 71 -10.45 -3.87 1.70
CA TRP A 71 -9.46 -3.31 0.79
C TRP A 71 -8.06 -3.81 1.11
N LEU A 72 -7.24 -3.86 0.07
CA LEU A 72 -5.80 -4.11 0.16
C LEU A 72 -5.09 -3.30 -0.92
N TRP A 73 -3.80 -3.06 -0.73
CA TRP A 73 -2.95 -2.50 -1.79
C TRP A 73 -1.51 -2.98 -1.69
N VAL A 74 -0.86 -2.98 -2.84
CA VAL A 74 0.60 -3.11 -2.98
C VAL A 74 1.12 -1.85 -3.67
N ILE A 75 2.17 -1.24 -3.14
CA ILE A 75 2.90 -0.17 -3.81
C ILE A 75 4.16 -0.75 -4.44
N VAL A 76 4.29 -0.63 -5.75
CA VAL A 76 5.43 -1.15 -6.53
C VAL A 76 6.40 -0.02 -6.86
N GLY A 77 7.67 -0.20 -6.54
CA GLY A 77 8.74 0.77 -6.81
C GLY A 77 9.15 0.81 -8.27
N SER A 78 9.95 1.83 -8.61
CA SER A 78 10.57 1.96 -9.94
C SER A 78 11.62 0.88 -10.26
N ASP A 79 12.01 0.10 -9.26
CA ASP A 79 12.85 -1.10 -9.39
C ASP A 79 12.03 -2.39 -9.59
N GLU A 80 10.73 -2.26 -9.82
CA GLU A 80 9.77 -3.36 -9.97
C GLU A 80 9.68 -4.28 -8.75
N ARG A 81 9.94 -3.73 -7.55
CA ARG A 81 9.82 -4.46 -6.29
C ARG A 81 8.63 -3.94 -5.47
N PRO A 82 7.92 -4.83 -4.75
CA PRO A 82 6.96 -4.41 -3.73
C PRO A 82 7.69 -3.60 -2.65
N MET A 83 7.20 -2.40 -2.37
CA MET A 83 7.72 -1.53 -1.31
C MET A 83 6.81 -1.55 -0.08
N ILE A 84 5.49 -1.52 -0.30
CA ILE A 84 4.48 -1.47 0.76
C ILE A 84 3.37 -2.46 0.43
N PHE A 85 2.91 -3.21 1.42
CA PHE A 85 1.74 -4.06 1.34
C PHE A 85 0.85 -3.82 2.56
N GLU A 86 -0.42 -3.55 2.31
CA GLU A 86 -1.44 -3.46 3.35
C GLU A 86 -2.66 -4.28 2.95
N ARG A 87 -3.27 -4.98 3.92
CA ARG A 87 -4.47 -5.80 3.74
C ARG A 87 -5.47 -5.60 4.88
N ASP A 88 -6.65 -6.19 4.73
CA ASP A 88 -7.73 -6.20 5.71
C ASP A 88 -8.31 -4.82 6.05
N ILE A 89 -8.27 -3.89 5.09
CA ILE A 89 -8.56 -2.48 5.30
C ILE A 89 -10.06 -2.22 5.16
N VAL A 90 -10.69 -1.86 6.28
CA VAL A 90 -12.10 -1.45 6.32
C VAL A 90 -12.22 0.06 6.13
N TRP A 91 -12.97 0.48 5.11
CA TRP A 91 -13.42 1.86 4.91
C TRP A 91 -14.83 2.01 5.48
N ILE A 92 -15.06 3.01 6.32
CA ILE A 92 -16.41 3.41 6.74
C ILE A 92 -16.94 4.36 5.68
N THR A 93 -18.08 4.02 5.07
CA THR A 93 -18.68 4.82 3.98
C THR A 93 -19.20 6.17 4.47
N PHE A 94 -19.53 6.30 5.76
CA PHE A 94 -19.93 7.56 6.38
C PHE A 94 -19.69 7.55 7.91
N PRO A 95 -18.92 8.48 8.49
CA PRO A 95 -18.08 9.49 7.84
C PRO A 95 -16.86 8.83 7.16
N GLY A 96 -16.52 9.27 5.94
CA GLY A 96 -15.58 8.62 5.01
C GLY A 96 -14.14 8.49 5.51
N HIS A 97 -13.90 7.54 6.42
CA HIS A 97 -12.62 7.35 7.09
C HIS A 97 -12.25 5.87 7.18
N ARG A 98 -10.95 5.60 7.22
CA ARG A 98 -10.40 4.26 7.45
C ARG A 98 -10.66 3.86 8.91
N LYS A 99 -11.23 2.66 9.12
CA LYS A 99 -11.51 2.11 10.47
C LYS A 99 -10.30 1.38 11.06
N THR A 100 -9.41 0.88 10.21
CA THR A 100 -8.28 0.04 10.58
C THR A 100 -7.02 0.86 10.84
N GLU A 101 -6.18 0.34 11.73
CA GLU A 101 -4.86 0.90 12.00
C GLU A 101 -4.04 1.06 10.71
N GLN A 102 -3.30 2.16 10.65
CA GLN A 102 -2.36 2.44 9.58
C GLN A 102 -0.98 2.07 10.10
N TRP A 103 -0.47 0.92 9.67
CA TRP A 103 0.82 0.40 10.13
C TRP A 103 2.00 1.36 9.83
N LEU A 104 1.85 2.24 8.83
CA LEU A 104 2.82 3.26 8.43
C LEU A 104 2.48 4.68 8.88
N HIS A 105 1.23 4.96 9.25
CA HIS A 105 0.71 6.31 9.51
C HIS A 105 -0.05 6.37 10.82
N ASP A 106 0.54 5.79 11.86
CA ASP A 106 -0.14 5.60 13.13
C ASP A 106 -0.39 6.93 13.86
N SER A 107 -1.42 7.64 13.41
CA SER A 107 -1.97 8.86 13.98
C SER A 107 -2.73 8.57 15.28
N TRP A 108 -2.83 7.31 15.69
CA TRP A 108 -3.50 6.91 16.91
C TRP A 108 -2.75 7.38 18.18
N LEU A 109 -1.42 7.49 18.10
CA LEU A 109 -0.58 8.01 19.19
C LEU A 109 -0.71 9.53 19.41
N GLU A 110 -1.17 10.30 18.42
CA GLU A 110 -1.26 11.76 18.55
C GLU A 110 -2.44 12.23 19.42
N LYS A 111 -3.40 11.35 19.75
CA LYS A 111 -4.61 11.71 20.51
C LYS A 111 -4.50 11.61 22.04
N ARG A 112 -3.31 11.39 22.61
CA ARG A 112 -3.09 11.47 24.07
C ARG A 112 -2.14 12.60 24.42
N ARG A 113 -2.66 13.82 24.44
CA ARG A 113 -2.09 14.95 25.18
C ARG A 113 -3.18 15.64 25.98
#